data_AF-A0A7J6MN74-F1
#
_entry.id   AF-A0A7J6MN74-F1
#
_cell.length_a   1.000
_cell.length_b   1.000
_cell.length_c   1.000
_cell.angle_alpha   90.00
_cell.angle_beta   90.00
_cell.angle_gamma   90.00
#
_symmetry.space_group_name_H-M   'P 1'
#
loop_
_entity.id
_entity.type
_entity.pdbx_description
1 polymer ?
#
loop_
_entity_poly.entity_id
_entity_poly.type
_entity_poly.pdbx_seq_one_letter_code
_entity_poly.pdbx_strand_id
1 'polypeptide(L)'
;MFASSCVSKKDIGARQLNEKTEGKLVERLKRTMWDLCKWGRETFPGSQPISFGRRNLRDVTQRPYVIGEKSDGERHMLITDNESRGVYLVDRRFNFYRIELHLPNKNHTGLVDTTLLDGEVVEDGHDTDQKTVRFLVYDAVAVDGQCVRDFNLMRRLQAFLEGVLMPRRQLPPEKGAHDAFQVYLKDFFEVTDCDTVMNFGERLPHECDGLIFTPVMPPYIAGTCRQLLKWKPAHMNTADFAVELVMGNTMQEFHVKLLAASEGVQVFQGIWLSRSGPHWQWLTENTRQVNGAIIECNWDPNTYTFVPSDPIHYVETGDWVPGGWQFQRIRTDRTSPNDERVVGRVKKSIADSVTFEELSEYIHKNARPQKVAEMCKMPGWWGKSSGGGDDDDDSKRRKKE
;
A
#
# COMPACT_ATOMS: atom_id res chain seq x y z
N MET A 1 -19.46 -0.40 13.31
CA MET A 1 -18.48 -1.51 13.24
C MET A 1 -17.80 -1.41 11.89
N PHE A 2 -16.63 -0.78 11.81
CA PHE A 2 -15.87 -0.69 10.55
C PHE A 2 -14.84 -1.81 10.56
N ALA A 3 -15.14 -2.91 9.87
CA ALA A 3 -14.19 -3.97 9.60
C ALA A 3 -13.45 -3.58 8.32
N SER A 4 -12.12 -3.51 8.38
CA SER A 4 -11.28 -3.37 7.18
C SER A 4 -11.61 -4.53 6.22
N SER A 5 -11.87 -4.18 4.97
CA SER A 5 -12.31 -5.06 3.89
C SER A 5 -11.16 -5.96 3.38
N CYS A 6 -10.59 -6.80 4.24
CA CYS A 6 -9.62 -7.79 3.80
C CYS A 6 -10.30 -8.89 2.98
N VAL A 7 -10.01 -8.94 1.67
CA VAL A 7 -10.44 -10.02 0.78
C VAL A 7 -10.03 -11.36 1.36
N SER A 8 -10.97 -12.26 1.58
CA SER A 8 -10.65 -13.60 2.09
C SER A 8 -9.90 -14.38 1.01
N LYS A 9 -8.71 -14.89 1.34
CA LYS A 9 -7.90 -15.74 0.45
C LYS A 9 -8.65 -16.99 -0.02
N LYS A 10 -9.69 -17.43 0.71
CA LYS A 10 -10.57 -18.52 0.28
C LYS A 10 -11.47 -18.11 -0.89
N ASP A 11 -11.87 -16.85 -0.96
CA ASP A 11 -12.87 -16.35 -1.91
C ASP A 11 -12.27 -16.26 -3.32
N ILE A 12 -10.95 -16.09 -3.40
CA ILE A 12 -10.18 -16.12 -4.65
C ILE A 12 -9.52 -17.48 -4.92
N GLY A 13 -9.88 -18.53 -4.18
CA GLY A 13 -9.31 -19.88 -4.34
C GLY A 13 -7.79 -19.97 -4.08
N ALA A 14 -7.21 -19.02 -3.35
CA ALA A 14 -5.76 -18.95 -3.15
C ALA A 14 -5.28 -20.02 -2.15
N ARG A 15 -4.40 -20.92 -2.61
CA ARG A 15 -3.79 -21.97 -1.77
C ARG A 15 -2.39 -21.55 -1.34
N GLN A 16 -2.20 -21.35 -0.04
CA GLN A 16 -0.85 -21.10 0.50
C GLN A 16 0.08 -22.28 0.21
N LEU A 17 1.28 -22.00 -0.27
CA LEU A 17 2.33 -22.99 -0.44
C LEU A 17 2.88 -23.41 0.92
N ASN A 18 3.10 -24.71 1.08
CA ASN A 18 3.66 -25.26 2.32
C ASN A 18 5.17 -25.42 2.17
N GLU A 19 5.96 -24.66 2.93
CA GLU A 19 7.43 -24.68 2.85
C GLU A 19 8.03 -26.08 3.12
N LYS A 20 7.36 -26.95 3.89
CA LYS A 20 7.87 -28.30 4.18
C LYS A 20 7.75 -29.23 2.98
N THR A 21 6.66 -29.14 2.22
CA THR A 21 6.37 -30.04 1.09
C THR A 21 6.75 -29.44 -0.26
N GLU A 22 6.68 -28.12 -0.38
CA GLU A 22 6.89 -27.35 -1.62
C GLU A 22 8.12 -26.42 -1.51
N GLY A 23 9.03 -26.69 -0.55
CA GLY A 23 10.17 -25.81 -0.24
C GLY A 23 11.08 -25.49 -1.43
N LYS A 24 11.29 -26.43 -2.36
CA LYS A 24 12.08 -26.18 -3.59
C LYS A 24 11.43 -25.13 -4.50
N LEU A 25 10.10 -25.20 -4.66
CA LEU A 25 9.34 -24.22 -5.43
C LEU A 25 9.38 -22.85 -4.74
N VAL A 26 9.12 -22.82 -3.44
CA VAL A 26 9.16 -21.57 -2.66
C VAL A 26 10.54 -20.92 -2.77
N GLU A 27 11.62 -21.67 -2.58
CA GLU A 27 12.98 -21.16 -2.67
C GLU A 27 13.32 -20.66 -4.08
N ARG A 28 12.87 -21.36 -5.13
CA ARG A 28 13.01 -20.88 -6.51
C ARG A 28 12.30 -19.54 -6.71
N LEU A 29 11.03 -19.44 -6.30
CA LEU A 29 10.26 -18.20 -6.40
C LEU A 29 10.93 -17.04 -5.63
N LYS A 30 11.43 -17.30 -4.41
CA LYS A 30 12.17 -16.32 -3.61
C LYS A 30 13.40 -15.80 -4.35
N ARG A 31 14.25 -16.71 -4.87
CA ARG A 31 15.46 -16.33 -5.64
C ARG A 31 15.13 -15.55 -6.89
N THR A 32 14.15 -16.00 -7.69
CA THR A 32 13.70 -15.28 -8.88
C THR A 32 13.27 -13.86 -8.54
N MET A 33 12.47 -13.67 -7.48
CA MET A 33 12.06 -12.32 -7.05
C MET A 33 13.25 -11.47 -6.57
N TRP A 34 14.18 -12.03 -5.83
CA TRP A 34 15.36 -11.30 -5.36
C TRP A 34 16.29 -10.88 -6.50
N ASP A 35 16.53 -11.77 -7.47
CA ASP A 35 17.36 -11.49 -8.64
C ASP A 35 16.71 -10.43 -9.53
N LEU A 36 15.42 -10.58 -9.83
CA LEU A 36 14.65 -9.61 -10.62
C LEU A 36 14.57 -8.25 -9.93
N CYS A 37 14.50 -8.19 -8.61
CA CYS A 37 14.45 -6.93 -7.86
C CYS A 37 15.84 -6.36 -7.49
N LYS A 38 16.95 -7.08 -7.76
CA LYS A 38 18.28 -6.78 -7.21
C LYS A 38 18.25 -6.59 -5.68
N TRP A 39 17.53 -7.47 -4.99
CA TRP A 39 17.30 -7.39 -3.56
C TRP A 39 18.21 -8.35 -2.79
N GLY A 40 19.21 -7.80 -2.10
CA GLY A 40 20.25 -8.59 -1.40
C GLY A 40 19.87 -9.08 0.00
N ARG A 41 18.58 -9.16 0.35
CA ARG A 41 18.12 -9.63 1.68
C ARG A 41 17.08 -10.72 1.52
N GLU A 42 17.00 -11.61 2.50
CA GLU A 42 16.03 -12.72 2.51
C GLU A 42 14.63 -12.27 2.96
N THR A 43 14.13 -11.15 2.41
CA THR A 43 12.84 -10.56 2.78
C THR A 43 12.03 -10.20 1.54
N PHE A 44 10.75 -9.86 1.73
CA PHE A 44 9.90 -9.33 0.67
C PHE A 44 10.54 -8.13 -0.04
N PRO A 45 10.71 -8.15 -1.38
CA PRO A 45 11.44 -7.11 -2.11
C PRO A 45 10.57 -5.92 -2.56
N GLY A 46 9.24 -5.98 -2.42
CA GLY A 46 8.34 -4.97 -2.97
C GLY A 46 8.60 -3.55 -2.44
N SER A 47 8.55 -2.56 -3.33
CA SER A 47 8.79 -1.13 -3.08
C SER A 47 7.86 -0.54 -2.01
N GLN A 48 8.37 0.04 -0.93
CA GLN A 48 7.57 0.58 0.17
C GLN A 48 7.50 2.11 0.11
N PRO A 49 6.30 2.71 0.05
CA PRO A 49 6.13 4.15 0.10
C PRO A 49 6.49 4.72 1.47
N ILE A 50 6.94 5.98 1.50
CA ILE A 50 7.03 6.78 2.73
C ILE A 50 5.85 7.75 2.83
N SER A 51 5.51 8.18 4.05
CA SER A 51 4.48 9.21 4.23
C SER A 51 4.87 10.52 3.54
N PHE A 52 3.92 11.09 2.81
CA PHE A 52 4.02 12.43 2.24
C PHE A 52 4.02 13.46 3.35
N GLY A 53 4.91 14.45 3.27
CA GLY A 53 4.90 15.61 4.16
C GLY A 53 5.37 16.87 3.45
N ARG A 54 5.37 18.01 4.16
CA ARG A 54 5.66 19.35 3.60
C ARG A 54 6.91 19.42 2.72
N ARG A 55 7.99 18.72 3.11
CA ARG A 55 9.26 18.67 2.35
C ARG A 55 9.11 18.08 0.93
N ASN A 56 8.07 17.28 0.69
CA ASN A 56 7.87 16.58 -0.57
C ASN A 56 7.10 17.41 -1.61
N LEU A 57 6.44 18.50 -1.20
CA LEU A 57 5.67 19.39 -2.08
C LEU A 57 6.48 19.88 -3.28
N ARG A 58 7.75 20.25 -3.04
CA ARG A 58 8.66 20.67 -4.11
C ARG A 58 9.01 19.53 -5.06
N ASP A 59 9.22 18.32 -4.56
CA ASP A 59 9.61 17.20 -5.42
C ASP A 59 8.49 16.81 -6.38
N VAL A 60 7.24 16.70 -5.89
CA VAL A 60 6.09 16.30 -6.73
C VAL A 60 5.70 17.35 -7.77
N THR A 61 6.00 18.62 -7.53
CA THR A 61 5.69 19.71 -8.48
C THR A 61 6.81 19.99 -9.48
N GLN A 62 8.07 19.68 -9.12
CA GLN A 62 9.24 20.00 -9.95
C GLN A 62 9.86 18.79 -10.66
N ARG A 63 9.49 17.56 -10.29
CA ARG A 63 9.99 16.33 -10.92
C ARG A 63 8.83 15.54 -11.54
N PRO A 64 9.10 14.73 -12.59
CA PRO A 64 8.11 13.82 -13.17
C PRO A 64 7.51 12.85 -12.15
N TYR A 65 6.23 13.05 -11.82
CA TYR A 65 5.41 12.24 -10.94
C TYR A 65 4.06 11.99 -11.60
N VAL A 66 3.49 10.82 -11.32
CA VAL A 66 2.07 10.55 -11.54
C VAL A 66 1.37 10.41 -10.20
N ILE A 67 0.08 10.69 -10.19
CA ILE A 67 -0.78 10.51 -9.03
C ILE A 67 -1.82 9.43 -9.32
N GLY A 68 -2.11 8.62 -8.32
CA GLY A 68 -3.22 7.68 -8.30
C GLY A 68 -3.92 7.74 -6.95
N GLU A 69 -5.11 7.17 -6.88
CA GLU A 69 -5.79 6.95 -5.61
C GLU A 69 -5.03 5.95 -4.74
N LYS A 70 -5.28 6.00 -3.43
CA LYS A 70 -4.78 4.98 -2.52
C LYS A 70 -5.94 4.07 -2.13
N SER A 71 -6.08 2.96 -2.83
CA SER A 71 -7.04 1.91 -2.47
C SER A 71 -6.71 1.36 -1.07
N ASP A 72 -7.75 0.91 -0.36
CA ASP A 72 -7.61 0.13 0.88
C ASP A 72 -7.74 -1.37 0.56
N GLY A 73 -6.70 -1.95 -0.05
CA GLY A 73 -6.66 -3.37 -0.39
C GLY A 73 -5.51 -4.13 0.27
N GLU A 74 -5.40 -5.42 -0.04
CA GLU A 74 -4.25 -6.22 0.37
C GLU A 74 -3.19 -6.20 -0.74
N ARG A 75 -2.10 -5.46 -0.49
CA ARG A 75 -0.94 -5.45 -1.38
C ARG A 75 -0.36 -6.85 -1.59
N HIS A 76 -0.21 -7.21 -2.86
CA HIS A 76 0.48 -8.42 -3.28
C HIS A 76 1.38 -8.14 -4.48
N MET A 77 2.49 -8.86 -4.57
CA MET A 77 3.14 -9.08 -5.88
C MET A 77 2.55 -10.31 -6.53
N LEU A 78 2.53 -10.34 -7.86
CA LEU A 78 2.12 -11.51 -8.65
C LEU A 78 3.33 -12.02 -9.44
N ILE A 79 3.62 -13.31 -9.34
CA ILE A 79 4.70 -13.96 -10.09
C ILE A 79 4.20 -15.18 -10.87
N THR A 80 4.63 -15.31 -12.12
CA THR A 80 4.50 -16.54 -12.91
C THR A 80 5.82 -17.33 -12.88
N ASP A 81 5.72 -18.66 -12.82
CA ASP A 81 6.87 -19.57 -12.85
C ASP A 81 6.80 -20.49 -14.06
N ASN A 82 7.86 -20.49 -14.86
CA ASN A 82 7.94 -21.29 -16.08
C ASN A 82 7.93 -22.79 -15.82
N GLU A 83 8.60 -23.22 -14.75
CA GLU A 83 8.81 -24.64 -14.47
C GLU A 83 7.54 -25.29 -13.92
N SER A 84 6.86 -24.65 -12.98
CA SER A 84 5.60 -25.13 -12.43
C SER A 84 4.38 -24.80 -13.29
N ARG A 85 4.54 -23.90 -14.27
CA ARG A 85 3.44 -23.29 -15.06
C ARG A 85 2.37 -22.67 -14.16
N GLY A 86 2.77 -22.13 -13.01
CA GLY A 86 1.88 -21.61 -11.98
C GLY A 86 1.87 -20.09 -11.89
N VAL A 87 0.76 -19.54 -11.38
CA VAL A 87 0.62 -18.14 -11.00
C VAL A 87 0.50 -18.04 -9.48
N TYR A 88 1.25 -17.11 -8.89
CA TYR A 88 1.35 -16.98 -7.44
C TYR A 88 1.18 -15.53 -6.99
N LEU A 89 0.34 -15.32 -5.98
CA LEU A 89 0.35 -14.09 -5.19
C LEU A 89 1.38 -14.20 -4.06
N VAL A 90 2.01 -13.07 -3.74
CA VAL A 90 3.02 -12.95 -2.69
C VAL A 90 2.65 -11.79 -1.78
N ASP A 91 2.36 -12.09 -0.52
CA ASP A 91 1.96 -11.06 0.45
C ASP A 91 3.18 -10.33 1.06
N ARG A 92 2.92 -9.28 1.85
CA ARG A 92 3.98 -8.52 2.53
C ARG A 92 4.78 -9.33 3.57
N ARG A 93 4.22 -10.43 4.08
CA ARG A 93 4.90 -11.36 5.00
C ARG A 93 5.75 -12.39 4.24
N PHE A 94 5.78 -12.28 2.91
CA PHE A 94 6.50 -13.15 1.99
C PHE A 94 5.97 -14.59 1.95
N ASN A 95 4.67 -14.75 2.20
CA ASN A 95 3.96 -15.99 1.95
C ASN A 95 3.54 -16.07 0.48
N PHE A 96 3.61 -17.27 -0.08
CA PHE A 96 3.26 -17.54 -1.48
C PHE A 96 1.92 -18.27 -1.54
N TYR A 97 1.06 -17.85 -2.46
CA TYR A 97 -0.26 -18.42 -2.67
C TYR A 97 -0.46 -18.76 -4.13
N ARG A 98 -0.68 -20.03 -4.46
CA ARG A 98 -1.05 -20.43 -5.82
C ARG A 98 -2.49 -20.03 -6.09
N ILE A 99 -2.74 -19.46 -7.25
CA ILE A 99 -4.07 -19.07 -7.74
C ILE A 99 -4.32 -19.62 -9.14
N GLU A 100 -5.60 -19.74 -9.50
CA GLU A 100 -6.02 -19.98 -10.87
C GLU A 100 -6.20 -18.64 -11.58
N LEU A 101 -5.32 -18.33 -12.53
CA LEU A 101 -5.39 -17.11 -13.31
C LEU A 101 -4.79 -17.35 -14.70
N HIS A 102 -5.56 -17.07 -15.73
CA HIS A 102 -5.13 -17.27 -17.11
C HIS A 102 -4.36 -16.04 -17.63
N LEU A 103 -3.04 -16.14 -17.78
CA LEU A 103 -2.20 -15.06 -18.33
C LEU A 103 -1.53 -15.53 -19.64
N PRO A 104 -2.15 -15.35 -20.81
CA PRO A 104 -1.60 -15.84 -22.07
C PRO A 104 -0.40 -15.00 -22.52
N ASN A 105 0.61 -15.65 -23.11
CA ASN A 105 1.68 -14.93 -23.80
C ASN A 105 1.16 -14.20 -25.05
N LYS A 106 1.97 -13.30 -25.61
CA LYS A 106 1.57 -12.49 -26.79
C LYS A 106 1.15 -13.32 -28.01
N ASN A 107 1.68 -14.53 -28.14
CA ASN A 107 1.41 -15.42 -29.28
C ASN A 107 0.24 -16.38 -29.02
N HIS A 108 -0.40 -16.32 -27.84
CA HIS A 108 -1.47 -17.22 -27.40
C HIS A 108 -1.09 -18.71 -27.48
N THR A 109 0.19 -19.03 -27.32
CA THR A 109 0.69 -20.43 -27.36
C THR A 109 0.79 -21.09 -26.00
N GLY A 110 0.55 -20.33 -24.93
CA GLY A 110 0.60 -20.81 -23.55
C GLY A 110 0.60 -19.65 -22.54
N LEU A 111 0.95 -19.97 -21.29
CA LEU A 111 1.15 -18.98 -20.22
C LEU A 111 2.32 -18.04 -20.56
N VAL A 112 2.21 -16.76 -20.15
CA VAL A 112 3.35 -15.83 -20.10
C VAL A 112 4.52 -16.48 -19.37
N ASP A 113 5.73 -16.22 -19.87
CA ASP A 113 6.96 -16.54 -19.16
C ASP A 113 7.04 -15.71 -17.86
N THR A 114 8.08 -15.91 -17.08
CA THR A 114 8.41 -15.24 -15.81
C THR A 114 8.05 -13.75 -15.86
N THR A 115 6.97 -13.43 -15.17
CA THR A 115 6.35 -12.11 -15.09
C THR A 115 6.21 -11.77 -13.62
N LEU A 116 6.70 -10.61 -13.20
CA LEU A 116 6.67 -10.14 -11.82
C LEU A 116 6.02 -8.75 -11.77
N LEU A 117 4.80 -8.69 -11.22
CA LEU A 117 3.98 -7.49 -11.12
C LEU A 117 3.83 -7.06 -9.66
N ASP A 118 3.73 -5.76 -9.42
CA ASP A 118 3.41 -5.18 -8.11
C ASP A 118 2.02 -4.56 -8.18
N GLY A 119 1.17 -4.88 -7.21
CA GLY A 119 -0.23 -4.54 -7.25
C GLY A 119 -0.93 -4.64 -5.91
N GLU A 120 -2.25 -4.57 -5.97
CA GLU A 120 -3.13 -4.62 -4.82
C GLU A 120 -4.39 -5.40 -5.17
N VAL A 121 -4.78 -6.30 -4.27
CA VAL A 121 -6.04 -7.02 -4.37
C VAL A 121 -7.12 -6.20 -3.65
N VAL A 122 -8.15 -5.81 -4.38
CA VAL A 122 -9.29 -5.02 -3.88
C VAL A 122 -10.59 -5.79 -4.06
N GLU A 123 -11.53 -5.57 -3.15
CA GLU A 123 -12.92 -6.03 -3.29
C GLU A 123 -13.81 -4.84 -3.64
N ASP A 124 -14.39 -4.90 -4.84
CA ASP A 124 -15.42 -3.99 -5.29
C ASP A 124 -16.78 -4.39 -4.73
N GLY A 125 -17.67 -3.40 -4.63
CA GLY A 125 -19.03 -3.59 -4.15
C GLY A 125 -19.13 -3.44 -2.64
N HIS A 126 -18.36 -2.53 -2.03
CA HIS A 126 -18.48 -2.24 -0.60
C HIS A 126 -19.91 -1.84 -0.20
N ASP A 127 -20.66 -1.22 -1.13
CA ASP A 127 -22.05 -0.81 -0.96
C ASP A 127 -23.09 -1.77 -1.60
N THR A 128 -22.67 -2.94 -2.08
CA THR A 128 -23.56 -3.86 -2.82
C THR A 128 -23.37 -5.32 -2.42
N ASP A 129 -24.42 -6.14 -2.53
CA ASP A 129 -24.33 -7.59 -2.29
C ASP A 129 -23.46 -8.33 -3.32
N GLN A 130 -23.22 -7.72 -4.49
CA GLN A 130 -22.35 -8.28 -5.52
C GLN A 130 -20.90 -7.85 -5.31
N LYS A 131 -20.09 -8.77 -4.77
CA LYS A 131 -18.66 -8.55 -4.60
C LYS A 131 -17.88 -8.98 -5.83
N THR A 132 -16.94 -8.16 -6.27
CA THR A 132 -16.00 -8.51 -7.35
C THR A 132 -14.58 -8.27 -6.89
N VAL A 133 -13.72 -9.28 -7.01
CA VAL A 133 -12.30 -9.12 -6.65
C VAL A 133 -11.48 -8.71 -7.87
N ARG A 134 -10.60 -7.72 -7.68
CA ARG A 134 -9.67 -7.25 -8.72
C ARG A 134 -8.25 -7.22 -8.19
N PHE A 135 -7.30 -7.45 -9.09
CA PHE A 135 -5.89 -7.15 -8.89
C PHE A 135 -5.51 -5.92 -9.71
N LEU A 136 -5.30 -4.80 -9.01
CA LEU A 136 -4.88 -3.54 -9.57
C LEU A 136 -3.35 -3.52 -9.66
N VAL A 137 -2.83 -3.66 -10.88
CA VAL A 137 -1.39 -3.58 -11.17
C VAL A 137 -0.98 -2.12 -11.28
N TYR A 138 0.02 -1.72 -10.50
CA TYR A 138 0.57 -0.36 -10.51
C TYR A 138 2.06 -0.30 -10.79
N ASP A 139 2.74 -1.45 -10.90
CA ASP A 139 4.12 -1.50 -11.37
C ASP A 139 4.47 -2.90 -11.92
N ALA A 140 5.56 -2.99 -12.69
CA ALA A 140 6.07 -4.24 -13.24
C ALA A 140 7.60 -4.30 -13.15
N VAL A 141 8.14 -5.44 -12.73
CA VAL A 141 9.59 -5.68 -12.60
C VAL A 141 10.11 -6.55 -13.75
N ALA A 142 9.30 -7.53 -14.17
CA ALA A 142 9.57 -8.38 -15.33
C ALA A 142 8.26 -8.71 -16.04
N VAL A 143 8.30 -8.85 -17.36
CA VAL A 143 7.15 -9.23 -18.19
C VAL A 143 7.63 -10.20 -19.26
N ASP A 144 7.00 -11.38 -19.31
CA ASP A 144 7.24 -12.42 -20.31
C ASP A 144 8.74 -12.74 -20.50
N GLY A 145 9.42 -12.99 -19.37
CA GLY A 145 10.85 -13.33 -19.32
C GLY A 145 11.80 -12.12 -19.48
N GLN A 146 11.29 -10.94 -19.80
CA GLN A 146 12.09 -9.73 -19.97
C GLN A 146 12.07 -8.86 -18.70
N CYS A 147 13.24 -8.58 -18.15
CA CYS A 147 13.38 -7.66 -17.02
C CYS A 147 13.17 -6.21 -17.47
N VAL A 148 12.17 -5.53 -16.91
CA VAL A 148 11.83 -4.13 -17.21
C VAL A 148 12.11 -3.20 -16.03
N ARG A 149 12.56 -3.74 -14.88
CA ARG A 149 12.91 -3.01 -13.64
C ARG A 149 13.65 -1.70 -13.88
N ASP A 150 14.64 -1.69 -14.78
CA ASP A 150 15.54 -0.55 -14.98
C ASP A 150 14.94 0.55 -15.89
N PHE A 151 13.73 0.35 -16.43
CA PHE A 151 13.01 1.38 -17.14
C PHE A 151 12.33 2.39 -16.21
N ASN A 152 11.93 3.54 -16.76
CA ASN A 152 11.02 4.47 -16.08
C ASN A 152 9.63 3.83 -15.88
N LEU A 153 8.81 4.38 -14.98
CA LEU A 153 7.49 3.83 -14.64
C LEU A 153 6.63 3.60 -15.88
N MET A 154 6.52 4.59 -16.76
CA MET A 154 5.61 4.53 -17.91
C MET A 154 5.93 3.37 -18.85
N ARG A 155 7.22 3.10 -19.09
CA ARG A 155 7.67 1.94 -19.87
C ARG A 155 7.41 0.62 -19.16
N ARG A 156 7.53 0.56 -17.82
CA ARG A 156 7.18 -0.64 -17.03
C ARG A 156 5.68 -0.94 -17.12
N LEU A 157 4.84 0.09 -17.03
CA LEU A 157 3.39 -0.05 -17.21
C LEU A 157 3.01 -0.44 -18.63
N GLN A 158 3.65 0.17 -19.64
CA GLN A 158 3.45 -0.20 -21.04
C GLN A 158 3.86 -1.64 -21.31
N ALA A 159 4.96 -2.09 -20.71
CA ALA A 159 5.40 -3.46 -20.82
C ALA A 159 4.33 -4.45 -20.34
N PHE A 160 3.75 -4.18 -19.16
CA PHE A 160 2.63 -4.96 -18.64
C PHE A 160 1.39 -4.88 -19.55
N LEU A 161 1.03 -3.67 -20.00
CA LEU A 161 -0.13 -3.45 -20.86
C LEU A 161 -0.06 -4.29 -22.15
N GLU A 162 1.07 -4.22 -22.86
CA GLU A 162 1.26 -4.92 -24.14
C GLU A 162 1.60 -6.40 -23.98
N GLY A 163 2.31 -6.77 -22.91
CA GLY A 163 2.81 -8.13 -22.69
C GLY A 163 1.84 -9.06 -21.98
N VAL A 164 0.92 -8.52 -21.19
CA VAL A 164 0.02 -9.34 -20.34
C VAL A 164 -1.43 -8.93 -20.54
N LEU A 165 -1.75 -7.64 -20.35
CA LEU A 165 -3.14 -7.20 -20.27
C LEU A 165 -3.85 -7.24 -21.64
N MET A 166 -3.21 -6.74 -22.70
CA MET A 166 -3.75 -6.73 -24.06
C MET A 166 -3.92 -8.15 -24.62
N PRO A 167 -2.93 -9.07 -24.55
CA PRO A 167 -3.13 -10.47 -24.94
C PRO A 167 -4.32 -11.10 -24.21
N ARG A 168 -4.39 -10.94 -22.88
CA ARG A 168 -5.51 -11.48 -22.09
C ARG A 168 -6.88 -10.95 -22.55
N ARG A 169 -6.98 -9.67 -22.92
CA ARG A 169 -8.23 -9.06 -23.42
C ARG A 169 -8.63 -9.50 -24.83
N GLN A 170 -7.71 -9.99 -25.63
CA GLN A 170 -7.98 -10.49 -26.99
C GLN A 170 -8.60 -11.88 -26.99
N LEU A 171 -8.41 -12.66 -25.92
CA LEU A 171 -9.06 -13.95 -25.77
C LEU A 171 -10.50 -13.76 -25.29
N PRO A 172 -11.47 -14.48 -25.86
CA PRO A 172 -12.79 -14.57 -25.26
C PRO A 172 -12.66 -15.20 -23.87
N PRO A 173 -13.55 -14.87 -22.92
CA PRO A 173 -13.59 -15.57 -21.64
C PRO A 173 -13.72 -17.07 -21.91
N GLU A 174 -12.75 -17.89 -21.50
CA GLU A 174 -12.84 -19.34 -21.66
C GLU A 174 -14.10 -19.82 -20.93
N LYS A 175 -14.94 -20.58 -21.63
CA LYS A 175 -16.17 -21.14 -21.03
C LYS A 175 -15.79 -22.07 -19.88
N GLY A 176 -16.07 -21.66 -18.65
CA GLY A 176 -15.82 -22.44 -17.43
C GLY A 176 -14.46 -22.19 -16.77
N ALA A 177 -13.62 -21.30 -17.30
CA ALA A 177 -12.44 -20.82 -16.58
C ALA A 177 -12.87 -19.76 -15.57
N HIS A 178 -12.64 -20.03 -14.28
CA HIS A 178 -12.87 -19.08 -13.21
C HIS A 178 -11.53 -18.49 -12.77
N ASP A 179 -11.19 -17.33 -13.33
CA ASP A 179 -10.06 -16.57 -12.81
C ASP A 179 -10.33 -16.15 -11.36
N ALA A 180 -9.31 -16.27 -10.52
CA ALA A 180 -9.34 -15.85 -9.12
C ALA A 180 -9.79 -14.38 -8.95
N PHE A 181 -9.45 -13.52 -9.92
CA PHE A 181 -9.83 -12.12 -9.95
C PHE A 181 -9.67 -11.53 -11.35
N GLN A 182 -10.26 -10.35 -11.57
CA GLN A 182 -9.99 -9.56 -12.76
C GLN A 182 -8.67 -8.79 -12.62
N VAL A 183 -7.88 -8.72 -13.70
CA VAL A 183 -6.61 -7.99 -13.72
C VAL A 183 -6.80 -6.63 -14.38
N TYR A 184 -6.41 -5.56 -13.69
CA TYR A 184 -6.50 -4.18 -14.19
C TYR A 184 -5.15 -3.49 -14.12
N LEU A 185 -4.89 -2.63 -15.09
CA LEU A 185 -3.91 -1.56 -14.93
C LEU A 185 -4.57 -0.46 -14.10
N LYS A 186 -3.95 -0.06 -12.98
CA LYS A 186 -4.39 1.06 -12.17
C LYS A 186 -4.31 2.35 -13.00
N ASP A 187 -5.29 3.23 -12.83
CA ASP A 187 -5.29 4.53 -13.52
C ASP A 187 -4.28 5.47 -12.89
N PHE A 188 -3.54 6.18 -13.74
CA PHE A 188 -2.55 7.17 -13.36
C PHE A 188 -2.86 8.50 -14.03
N PHE A 189 -2.72 9.58 -13.27
CA PHE A 189 -3.05 10.92 -13.69
C PHE A 189 -1.83 11.84 -13.54
N GLU A 190 -1.86 12.98 -14.22
CA GLU A 190 -0.87 14.03 -13.99
C GLU A 190 -1.09 14.62 -12.59
N VAL A 191 -0.02 15.07 -11.94
CA VAL A 191 -0.13 15.63 -10.57
C VAL A 191 -1.09 16.81 -10.47
N THR A 192 -1.29 17.55 -11.57
CA THR A 192 -2.23 18.67 -11.66
C THR A 192 -3.69 18.26 -11.59
N ASP A 193 -4.00 16.97 -11.79
CA ASP A 193 -5.36 16.45 -11.72
C ASP A 193 -5.75 15.99 -10.30
N CYS A 194 -5.01 16.42 -9.26
CA CYS A 194 -5.16 15.90 -7.90
C CYS A 194 -6.56 16.01 -7.32
N ASP A 195 -7.30 17.09 -7.60
CA ASP A 195 -8.70 17.26 -7.17
C ASP A 195 -9.63 16.29 -7.89
N THR A 196 -9.36 16.03 -9.18
CA THR A 196 -10.13 15.05 -9.95
C THR A 196 -9.92 13.65 -9.37
N VAL A 197 -8.68 13.28 -9.05
CA VAL A 197 -8.36 11.97 -8.47
C VAL A 197 -8.96 11.80 -7.07
N MET A 198 -8.91 12.85 -6.23
CA MET A 198 -9.50 12.82 -4.90
C MET A 198 -11.03 12.62 -4.98
N ASN A 199 -11.72 13.40 -5.83
CA ASN A 199 -13.17 13.28 -6.04
C ASN A 199 -13.56 11.95 -6.72
N PHE A 200 -12.73 11.43 -7.62
CA PHE A 200 -12.93 10.13 -8.25
C PHE A 200 -12.82 9.00 -7.23
N GLY A 201 -11.89 9.11 -6.28
CA GLY A 201 -11.70 8.15 -5.20
C GLY A 201 -12.97 7.89 -4.38
N GLU A 202 -13.79 8.93 -4.15
CA GLU A 202 -15.07 8.83 -3.45
C GLU A 202 -16.15 8.03 -4.20
N ARG A 203 -15.97 7.83 -5.51
CA ARG A 203 -16.92 7.15 -6.40
C ARG A 203 -16.45 5.76 -6.81
N LEU A 204 -15.31 5.31 -6.28
CA LEU A 204 -14.79 3.99 -6.59
C LEU A 204 -15.64 2.89 -5.96
N PRO A 205 -15.75 1.73 -6.62
CA PRO A 205 -16.48 0.60 -6.08
C PRO A 205 -15.79 -0.05 -4.87
N HIS A 206 -14.55 0.33 -4.55
CA HIS A 206 -13.76 -0.08 -3.40
C HIS A 206 -13.31 1.13 -2.57
N GLU A 207 -12.95 0.89 -1.31
CA GLU A 207 -12.53 1.94 -0.39
C GLU A 207 -11.22 2.61 -0.84
N CYS A 208 -11.14 3.94 -0.67
CA CYS A 208 -9.97 4.76 -0.95
C CYS A 208 -9.66 5.64 0.26
N ASP A 209 -8.40 5.65 0.71
CA ASP A 209 -7.97 6.31 1.95
C ASP A 209 -6.89 7.39 1.74
N GLY A 210 -6.69 7.83 0.49
CA GLY A 210 -5.74 8.89 0.17
C GLY A 210 -5.21 8.83 -1.25
N LEU A 211 -3.96 9.26 -1.43
CA LEU A 211 -3.30 9.42 -2.73
C LEU A 211 -1.91 8.77 -2.72
N ILE A 212 -1.48 8.23 -3.86
CA ILE A 212 -0.13 7.75 -4.09
C ILE A 212 0.54 8.62 -5.16
N PHE A 213 1.72 9.16 -4.83
CA PHE A 213 2.58 9.84 -5.78
C PHE A 213 3.74 8.93 -6.17
N THR A 214 3.75 8.52 -7.44
CA THR A 214 4.75 7.61 -7.99
C THR A 214 5.74 8.37 -8.86
N PRO A 215 7.05 8.32 -8.57
CA PRO A 215 8.06 8.99 -9.38
C PRO A 215 8.20 8.28 -10.73
N VAL A 216 8.21 9.04 -11.82
CA VAL A 216 8.23 8.44 -13.16
C VAL A 216 9.64 7.98 -13.54
N MET A 217 10.64 8.83 -13.34
CA MET A 217 11.99 8.62 -13.90
C MET A 217 12.81 7.49 -13.27
N PRO A 218 12.79 7.26 -11.94
CA PRO A 218 13.60 6.21 -11.32
C PRO A 218 13.22 4.80 -11.81
N PRO A 219 14.19 3.86 -11.82
CA PRO A 219 13.87 2.44 -11.97
C PRO A 219 13.00 1.95 -10.79
N TYR A 220 12.50 0.72 -10.88
CA TYR A 220 11.83 0.10 -9.74
C TYR A 220 12.82 -0.07 -8.58
N ILE A 221 12.48 0.46 -7.40
CA ILE A 221 13.33 0.43 -6.21
C ILE A 221 12.74 -0.57 -5.21
N ALA A 222 13.46 -1.66 -4.95
CA ALA A 222 13.09 -2.64 -3.95
C ALA A 222 13.23 -2.10 -2.51
N GLY A 223 12.37 -2.53 -1.60
CA GLY A 223 12.34 -2.04 -0.22
C GLY A 223 11.90 -0.57 -0.13
N THR A 224 12.36 0.18 0.88
CA THR A 224 11.89 1.56 1.09
C THR A 224 12.32 2.51 -0.04
N CYS A 225 11.35 2.99 -0.81
CA CYS A 225 11.56 4.00 -1.84
C CYS A 225 11.20 5.39 -1.29
N ARG A 226 12.22 6.24 -1.06
CA ARG A 226 12.01 7.60 -0.52
C ARG A 226 11.31 8.56 -1.48
N GLN A 227 11.21 8.19 -2.76
CA GLN A 227 10.54 8.98 -3.79
C GLN A 227 9.10 8.51 -4.01
N LEU A 228 8.71 7.30 -3.59
CA LEU A 228 7.33 6.83 -3.64
C LEU A 228 6.61 7.32 -2.38
N LEU A 229 5.56 8.12 -2.56
CA LEU A 229 4.93 8.83 -1.45
C LEU A 229 3.47 8.42 -1.31
N LYS A 230 3.03 8.22 -0.07
CA LYS A 230 1.62 8.04 0.27
C LYS A 230 1.12 9.24 1.06
N TRP A 231 0.09 9.90 0.56
CA TRP A 231 -0.63 10.93 1.30
C TRP A 231 -1.91 10.32 1.86
N LYS A 232 -2.24 10.68 3.10
CA LYS A 232 -3.51 10.33 3.75
C LYS A 232 -4.00 11.55 4.52
N PRO A 233 -5.32 11.76 4.64
CA PRO A 233 -5.86 12.75 5.55
C PRO A 233 -5.33 12.53 6.98
N ALA A 234 -5.04 13.61 7.70
CA ALA A 234 -4.44 13.53 9.03
C ALA A 234 -5.26 12.64 9.98
N HIS A 235 -6.59 12.73 9.91
CA HIS A 235 -7.52 11.96 10.73
C HIS A 235 -7.53 10.45 10.41
N MET A 236 -6.99 10.02 9.26
CA MET A 236 -6.83 8.60 8.89
C MET A 236 -5.47 8.02 9.31
N ASN A 237 -4.58 8.84 9.90
CA ASN A 237 -3.36 8.36 10.53
C ASN A 237 -3.66 7.94 11.96
N THR A 238 -4.01 6.67 12.13
CA THR A 238 -4.36 6.10 13.43
C THR A 238 -3.19 5.38 14.09
N ALA A 239 -3.29 5.20 15.41
CA ALA A 239 -2.43 4.33 16.19
C ALA A 239 -3.27 3.51 17.18
N ASP A 240 -2.85 2.26 17.39
CA ASP A 240 -3.48 1.35 18.34
C ASP A 240 -2.79 1.48 19.71
N PHE A 241 -3.54 1.77 20.77
CA PHE A 241 -3.06 1.94 22.15
C PHE A 241 -3.76 0.96 23.09
N ALA A 242 -3.08 0.52 24.14
CA ALA A 242 -3.75 -0.13 25.26
C ALA A 242 -4.25 0.94 26.23
N VAL A 243 -5.35 0.66 26.91
CA VAL A 243 -5.98 1.62 27.82
C VAL A 243 -5.79 1.21 29.27
N GLU A 244 -5.40 2.18 30.10
CA GLU A 244 -5.49 2.10 31.56
C GLU A 244 -6.32 3.29 32.07
N LEU A 245 -7.37 3.00 32.83
CA LEU A 245 -8.20 4.02 33.45
C LEU A 245 -7.66 4.43 34.82
N VAL A 246 -7.54 5.73 35.04
CA VAL A 246 -7.30 6.32 36.37
C VAL A 246 -8.65 6.79 36.89
N MET A 247 -9.28 5.98 37.74
CA MET A 247 -10.63 6.23 38.27
C MET A 247 -10.59 7.16 39.50
N GLY A 248 -11.58 8.04 39.61
CA GLY A 248 -11.90 8.82 40.79
C GLY A 248 -12.93 8.13 41.68
N ASN A 249 -13.68 8.92 42.43
CA ASN A 249 -14.67 8.40 43.39
C ASN A 249 -15.95 7.95 42.68
N THR A 250 -16.25 8.55 41.53
CA THR A 250 -17.41 8.21 40.72
C THR A 250 -17.01 7.58 39.38
N MET A 251 -17.92 6.83 38.76
CA MET A 251 -17.69 6.24 37.43
C MET A 251 -17.53 7.28 36.30
N GLN A 252 -17.87 8.54 36.58
CA GLN A 252 -17.76 9.67 35.64
C GLN A 252 -16.43 10.43 35.81
N GLU A 253 -15.77 10.25 36.94
CA GLU A 253 -14.44 10.78 37.23
C GLU A 253 -13.40 9.77 36.78
N PHE A 254 -12.83 9.98 35.59
CA PHE A 254 -11.70 9.19 35.15
C PHE A 254 -10.82 9.93 34.16
N HIS A 255 -9.55 9.54 34.13
CA HIS A 255 -8.61 9.87 33.06
C HIS A 255 -8.21 8.60 32.31
N VAL A 256 -7.87 8.73 31.03
CA VAL A 256 -7.55 7.58 30.17
C VAL A 256 -6.08 7.68 29.74
N LYS A 257 -5.25 6.78 30.25
CA LYS A 257 -3.88 6.61 29.79
C LYS A 257 -3.86 5.79 28.51
N LEU A 258 -3.02 6.21 27.55
CA LEU A 258 -2.72 5.48 26.35
C LEU A 258 -1.32 4.87 26.45
N LEU A 259 -1.26 3.55 26.38
CA LEU A 259 -0.02 2.77 26.50
C LEU A 259 0.40 2.24 25.13
N ALA A 260 1.70 2.33 24.86
CA ALA A 260 2.34 1.74 23.69
C ALA A 260 3.12 0.48 24.11
N ALA A 261 3.42 -0.40 23.17
CA ALA A 261 4.31 -1.53 23.44
C ALA A 261 5.78 -1.05 23.38
N SER A 262 6.59 -1.48 24.34
CA SER A 262 8.05 -1.36 24.28
C SER A 262 8.64 -2.66 24.80
N GLU A 263 9.46 -3.33 23.99
CA GLU A 263 10.09 -4.61 24.33
C GLU A 263 9.12 -5.70 24.84
N GLY A 264 7.89 -5.71 24.31
CA GLY A 264 6.86 -6.69 24.67
C GLY A 264 6.03 -6.35 25.91
N VAL A 265 6.30 -5.23 26.58
CA VAL A 265 5.51 -4.73 27.72
C VAL A 265 4.75 -3.45 27.35
N GLN A 266 3.62 -3.21 28.02
CA GLN A 266 2.84 -1.97 27.84
C GLN A 266 3.43 -0.86 28.71
N VAL A 267 3.77 0.26 28.08
CA VAL A 267 4.43 1.40 28.74
C VAL A 267 3.60 2.65 28.54
N PHE A 268 3.35 3.36 29.64
CA PHE A 268 2.74 4.68 29.61
C PHE A 268 3.78 5.74 29.23
N GLN A 269 3.56 6.44 28.11
CA GLN A 269 4.50 7.44 27.59
C GLN A 269 4.04 8.88 27.82
N GLY A 270 3.24 9.12 28.87
CA GLY A 270 2.65 10.44 29.12
C GLY A 270 1.58 10.82 28.09
N ILE A 271 1.00 9.85 27.38
CA ILE A 271 -0.02 10.10 26.37
C ILE A 271 -1.40 9.90 27.00
N TRP A 272 -2.18 10.97 27.08
CA TRP A 272 -3.55 10.95 27.56
C TRP A 272 -4.54 11.01 26.39
N LEU A 273 -5.65 10.29 26.51
CA LEU A 273 -6.75 10.43 25.56
C LEU A 273 -7.44 11.78 25.75
N SER A 274 -7.77 12.44 24.65
CA SER A 274 -8.62 13.63 24.68
C SER A 274 -10.02 13.28 25.18
N ARG A 275 -10.59 14.12 26.05
CA ARG A 275 -11.97 14.02 26.53
C ARG A 275 -12.96 14.62 25.51
N SER A 276 -12.73 14.33 24.23
CA SER A 276 -13.43 14.93 23.09
C SER A 276 -13.56 13.94 21.93
N GLY A 277 -14.27 14.35 20.89
CA GLY A 277 -14.43 13.59 19.66
C GLY A 277 -15.77 12.85 19.60
N PRO A 278 -16.13 12.32 18.42
CA PRO A 278 -17.48 11.82 18.13
C PRO A 278 -17.88 10.61 18.99
N HIS A 279 -16.91 9.84 19.49
CA HIS A 279 -17.16 8.61 20.25
C HIS A 279 -16.86 8.74 21.75
N TRP A 280 -16.56 9.95 22.25
CA TRP A 280 -16.23 10.16 23.66
C TRP A 280 -17.36 9.75 24.59
N GLN A 281 -18.60 10.14 24.27
CA GLN A 281 -19.77 9.78 25.08
C GLN A 281 -19.94 8.26 25.17
N TRP A 282 -19.84 7.56 24.03
CA TRP A 282 -19.90 6.10 24.02
C TRP A 282 -18.83 5.47 24.93
N LEU A 283 -17.60 6.00 24.90
CA LEU A 283 -16.52 5.52 25.77
C LEU A 283 -16.87 5.72 27.25
N THR A 284 -17.43 6.88 27.64
CA THR A 284 -17.83 7.15 29.04
C THR A 284 -18.91 6.19 29.55
N GLU A 285 -19.82 5.77 28.68
CA GLU A 285 -20.89 4.80 29.00
C GLU A 285 -20.37 3.35 29.05
N ASN A 286 -19.21 3.08 28.44
CA ASN A 286 -18.64 1.73 28.28
C ASN A 286 -17.25 1.57 28.92
N THR A 287 -16.90 2.39 29.92
CA THR A 287 -15.57 2.41 30.58
C THR A 287 -15.06 1.03 30.99
N ARG A 288 -15.94 0.17 31.53
CA ARG A 288 -15.59 -1.21 31.91
C ARG A 288 -15.09 -2.08 30.76
N GLN A 289 -15.61 -1.87 29.55
CA GLN A 289 -15.20 -2.61 28.35
C GLN A 289 -13.89 -2.07 27.78
N VAL A 290 -13.59 -0.80 28.05
CA VAL A 290 -12.44 -0.10 27.48
C VAL A 290 -11.18 -0.31 28.33
N ASN A 291 -11.31 -0.45 29.65
CA ASN A 291 -10.14 -0.69 30.51
C ASN A 291 -9.41 -1.99 30.15
N GLY A 292 -8.11 -1.90 29.87
CA GLY A 292 -7.29 -3.02 29.40
C GLY A 292 -7.49 -3.42 27.94
N ALA A 293 -8.43 -2.79 27.23
CA ALA A 293 -8.64 -3.04 25.80
C ALA A 293 -7.58 -2.34 24.95
N ILE A 294 -7.41 -2.83 23.72
CA ILE A 294 -6.70 -2.11 22.67
C ILE A 294 -7.71 -1.24 21.92
N ILE A 295 -7.43 0.04 21.79
CA ILE A 295 -8.26 1.00 21.06
C ILE A 295 -7.48 1.61 19.91
N GLU A 296 -8.18 1.89 18.83
CA GLU A 296 -7.67 2.71 17.74
C GLU A 296 -7.97 4.18 18.03
N CYS A 297 -6.97 5.04 17.88
CA CYS A 297 -7.10 6.48 18.04
C CYS A 297 -6.58 7.21 16.82
N ASN A 298 -7.18 8.36 16.48
CA ASN A 298 -6.61 9.32 15.55
C ASN A 298 -6.20 10.61 16.29
N TRP A 299 -5.33 11.41 15.69
CA TRP A 299 -4.95 12.71 16.24
C TRP A 299 -5.78 13.83 15.62
N ASP A 300 -6.31 14.69 16.47
CA ASP A 300 -6.99 15.92 16.08
C ASP A 300 -6.16 17.13 16.58
N PRO A 301 -5.61 17.98 15.69
CA PRO A 301 -4.88 19.17 16.11
C PRO A 301 -5.78 20.29 16.66
N ASN A 302 -7.09 20.23 16.44
CA ASN A 302 -8.04 21.27 16.83
C ASN A 302 -8.70 21.03 18.20
N THR A 303 -8.36 19.92 18.87
CA THR A 303 -8.82 19.64 20.23
C THR A 303 -7.79 20.01 21.29
N TYR A 304 -8.11 19.78 22.55
CA TYR A 304 -7.18 19.90 23.68
C TYR A 304 -7.23 18.64 24.52
N THR A 305 -6.06 18.17 24.96
CA THR A 305 -5.94 17.07 25.92
C THR A 305 -5.67 17.64 27.31
N PHE A 306 -6.43 17.18 28.30
CA PHE A 306 -6.13 17.43 29.70
C PHE A 306 -5.02 16.48 30.16
N VAL A 307 -3.96 17.03 30.74
CA VAL A 307 -2.82 16.31 31.32
C VAL A 307 -2.89 16.48 32.84
N PRO A 308 -3.33 15.45 33.58
CA PRO A 308 -3.42 15.50 35.05
C PRO A 308 -2.06 15.76 35.70
N SER A 309 -2.05 16.54 36.79
CA SER A 309 -0.83 16.80 37.56
C SER A 309 -0.31 15.58 38.31
N ASP A 310 -1.17 14.59 38.57
CA ASP A 310 -0.82 13.28 39.12
C ASP A 310 -1.23 12.18 38.13
N PRO A 311 -0.28 11.38 37.60
CA PRO A 311 -0.59 10.32 36.66
C PRO A 311 -1.13 9.05 37.32
N ILE A 312 -1.11 8.92 38.65
CA ILE A 312 -1.52 7.72 39.38
C ILE A 312 -2.95 7.86 39.91
N HIS A 313 -3.32 9.02 40.44
CA HIS A 313 -4.61 9.27 41.05
C HIS A 313 -5.46 10.23 40.21
N TYR A 314 -6.79 10.09 40.27
CA TYR A 314 -7.67 11.06 39.65
C TYR A 314 -7.51 12.41 40.35
N VAL A 315 -7.18 13.43 39.56
CA VAL A 315 -7.10 14.82 39.99
C VAL A 315 -7.79 15.72 38.97
N GLU A 316 -8.40 16.80 39.43
CA GLU A 316 -8.97 17.84 38.55
C GLU A 316 -7.96 18.95 38.22
N THR A 317 -6.79 18.93 38.88
CA THR A 317 -5.67 19.83 38.61
C THR A 317 -4.77 19.27 37.51
N GLY A 318 -4.33 20.13 36.60
CA GLY A 318 -3.50 19.73 35.46
C GLY A 318 -3.40 20.82 34.42
N ASP A 319 -2.75 20.48 33.31
CA ASP A 319 -2.52 21.38 32.18
C ASP A 319 -3.37 20.96 30.97
N TRP A 320 -3.81 21.93 30.18
CA TRP A 320 -4.43 21.68 28.89
C TRP A 320 -3.40 21.89 27.79
N VAL A 321 -3.14 20.84 27.00
CA VAL A 321 -2.21 20.89 25.87
C VAL A 321 -2.99 20.89 24.55
N PRO A 322 -2.56 21.65 23.53
CA PRO A 322 -3.22 21.68 22.23
C PRO A 322 -3.00 20.37 21.47
N GLY A 323 -4.04 19.95 20.77
CA GLY A 323 -4.15 18.68 20.07
C GLY A 323 -4.40 17.51 21.02
N GLY A 324 -4.95 16.42 20.46
CA GLY A 324 -5.24 15.25 21.26
C GLY A 324 -5.58 14.01 20.45
N TRP A 325 -5.32 12.85 21.05
CA TRP A 325 -5.77 11.56 20.54
C TRP A 325 -7.25 11.37 20.85
N GLN A 326 -8.07 11.07 19.84
CA GLN A 326 -9.49 10.80 20.00
C GLN A 326 -9.80 9.33 19.74
N PHE A 327 -10.71 8.79 20.53
CA PHE A 327 -11.13 7.39 20.41
C PHE A 327 -11.92 7.16 19.11
N GLN A 328 -11.54 6.10 18.38
CA GLN A 328 -12.24 5.65 17.19
C GLN A 328 -13.05 4.38 17.47
N ARG A 329 -12.37 3.31 17.91
CA ARG A 329 -13.00 2.00 18.16
C ARG A 329 -12.14 1.10 19.04
N ILE A 330 -12.75 0.03 19.57
CA ILE A 330 -12.02 -1.10 20.16
C ILE A 330 -11.48 -2.01 19.06
N ARG A 331 -10.25 -2.49 19.23
CA ARG A 331 -9.53 -3.40 18.33
C ARG A 331 -9.53 -4.83 18.88
N THR A 332 -10.66 -5.52 18.77
CA THR A 332 -10.78 -6.93 19.22
C THR A 332 -9.93 -7.90 18.40
N ASP A 333 -9.50 -7.50 17.20
CA ASP A 333 -8.58 -8.23 16.32
C ASP A 333 -7.11 -8.12 16.75
N ARG A 334 -6.80 -7.30 17.78
CA ARG A 334 -5.45 -7.04 18.27
C ARG A 334 -5.28 -7.55 19.70
N THR A 335 -4.16 -8.21 19.94
CA THR A 335 -3.74 -8.66 21.29
C THR A 335 -2.67 -7.77 21.91
N SER A 336 -2.12 -6.80 21.16
CA SER A 336 -1.11 -5.86 21.62
C SER A 336 -1.29 -4.49 20.96
N PRO A 337 -0.93 -3.38 21.65
CA PRO A 337 -0.91 -2.06 21.05
C PRO A 337 0.24 -1.93 20.04
N ASN A 338 0.30 -0.82 19.32
CA ASN A 338 1.45 -0.52 18.49
C ASN A 338 2.71 -0.30 19.33
N ASP A 339 3.85 -0.73 18.77
CA ASP A 339 5.17 -0.45 19.32
C ASP A 339 5.42 1.07 19.37
N GLU A 340 6.12 1.54 20.39
CA GLU A 340 6.44 2.96 20.58
C GLU A 340 7.09 3.61 19.37
N ARG A 341 7.90 2.87 18.61
CA ARG A 341 8.55 3.36 17.40
C ARG A 341 7.53 3.56 16.29
N VAL A 342 6.48 2.74 16.24
CA VAL A 342 5.35 2.91 15.32
C VAL A 342 4.55 4.14 15.72
N VAL A 343 4.19 4.28 16.99
CA VAL A 343 3.49 5.48 17.51
C VAL A 343 4.29 6.75 17.21
N GLY A 344 5.61 6.75 17.44
CA GLY A 344 6.50 7.86 17.13
C GLY A 344 6.52 8.21 15.63
N ARG A 345 6.48 7.22 14.74
CA ARG A 345 6.37 7.46 13.29
C ARG A 345 5.01 8.04 12.91
N VAL A 346 3.92 7.58 13.54
CA VAL A 346 2.57 8.14 13.30
C VAL A 346 2.52 9.60 13.75
N LYS A 347 3.01 9.91 14.97
CA LYS A 347 3.13 11.29 15.48
C LYS A 347 3.93 12.19 14.53
N LYS A 348 5.07 11.69 14.04
CA LYS A 348 5.88 12.42 13.05
C LYS A 348 5.12 12.64 11.73
N SER A 349 4.41 11.63 11.25
CA SER A 349 3.59 11.72 10.03
C SER A 349 2.47 12.76 10.17
N ILE A 350 1.88 12.88 11.36
CA ILE A 350 0.87 13.89 11.69
C ILE A 350 1.48 15.29 11.74
N ALA A 351 2.62 15.46 12.43
CA ALA A 351 3.30 16.75 12.51
C ALA A 351 3.76 17.27 11.14
N ASP A 352 4.26 16.37 10.29
CA ASP A 352 4.71 16.68 8.93
C ASP A 352 3.55 16.70 7.91
N SER A 353 2.31 16.41 8.35
CA SER A 353 1.15 16.28 7.46
C SER A 353 0.83 17.57 6.73
N VAL A 354 0.26 17.40 5.54
CA VAL A 354 -0.25 18.47 4.68
C VAL A 354 -1.72 18.18 4.47
N THR A 355 -2.59 19.16 4.68
CA THR A 355 -4.02 19.03 4.35
C THR A 355 -4.21 18.87 2.85
N PHE A 356 -5.39 18.41 2.42
CA PHE A 356 -5.64 18.26 0.99
C PHE A 356 -5.69 19.63 0.30
N GLU A 357 -6.26 20.61 0.98
CA GLU A 357 -6.39 21.99 0.53
C GLU A 357 -4.99 22.62 0.32
N GLU A 358 -4.11 22.53 1.31
CA GLU A 358 -2.71 23.00 1.17
C GLU A 358 -1.97 22.28 0.03
N LEU A 359 -2.20 20.98 -0.16
CA LEU A 359 -1.59 20.19 -1.21
C LEU A 359 -2.07 20.62 -2.60
N SER A 360 -3.39 20.71 -2.79
CA SER A 360 -4.03 21.12 -4.05
C SER A 360 -3.61 22.53 -4.44
N GLU A 361 -3.69 23.49 -3.52
CA GLU A 361 -3.25 24.87 -3.76
C GLU A 361 -1.78 24.95 -4.17
N TYR A 362 -0.91 24.20 -3.48
CA TYR A 362 0.50 24.19 -3.80
C TYR A 362 0.78 23.58 -5.17
N ILE A 363 0.11 22.48 -5.53
CA ILE A 363 0.23 21.84 -6.85
C ILE A 363 -0.20 22.82 -7.93
N HIS A 364 -1.39 23.39 -7.85
CA HIS A 364 -1.90 24.32 -8.87
C HIS A 364 -1.01 25.55 -9.06
N LYS A 365 -0.38 26.03 -7.99
CA LYS A 365 0.50 27.20 -8.05
C LYS A 365 1.89 26.89 -8.61
N ASN A 366 2.42 25.68 -8.39
CA ASN A 366 3.85 25.39 -8.60
C ASN A 366 4.14 24.26 -9.59
N ALA A 367 3.16 23.41 -9.92
CA ALA A 367 3.36 22.28 -10.82
C ALA A 367 3.65 22.75 -12.25
N ARG A 368 4.69 22.15 -12.84
CA ARG A 368 4.99 22.34 -14.26
C ARG A 368 4.30 21.24 -15.07
N PRO A 369 3.81 21.50 -16.28
CA PRO A 369 3.34 20.43 -17.17
C PRO A 369 4.46 19.41 -17.41
N GLN A 370 4.18 18.13 -17.12
CA GLN A 370 5.20 17.09 -17.14
C GLN A 370 5.10 16.17 -18.38
N LYS A 371 3.96 16.18 -19.09
CA LYS A 371 3.72 15.38 -20.31
C LYS A 371 4.16 13.93 -20.14
N VAL A 372 3.82 13.33 -19.01
CA VAL A 372 4.32 12.01 -18.60
C VAL A 372 3.92 10.93 -19.61
N ALA A 373 2.73 11.07 -20.22
CA ALA A 373 2.26 10.18 -21.27
C ALA A 373 3.22 10.10 -22.49
N GLU A 374 3.99 11.15 -22.77
CA GLU A 374 4.98 11.15 -23.87
C GLU A 374 6.25 10.35 -23.53
N MET A 375 6.42 9.90 -22.27
CA MET A 375 7.58 9.16 -21.78
C MET A 375 7.49 7.63 -21.99
N CYS A 376 6.40 7.15 -22.61
CA CYS A 376 6.12 5.75 -22.98
C CYS A 376 6.87 5.26 -24.25
N LYS A 377 8.12 5.68 -24.48
CA LYS A 377 8.84 5.27 -25.71
C LYS A 377 9.61 3.98 -25.48
N MET A 378 9.05 2.81 -25.74
CA MET A 378 9.78 1.54 -25.56
C MET A 378 11.03 1.45 -26.46
N PRO A 379 12.11 0.77 -26.01
CA PRO A 379 13.26 0.49 -26.86
C PRO A 379 12.87 -0.34 -28.08
N GLY A 380 13.57 -0.19 -29.21
CA GLY A 380 13.23 -0.88 -30.47
C GLY A 380 13.37 -2.41 -30.44
N TRP A 381 13.94 -2.99 -29.37
CA TRP A 381 13.95 -4.42 -29.13
C TRP A 381 12.67 -4.92 -28.45
N TRP A 382 11.91 -4.06 -27.78
CA TRP A 382 10.67 -4.43 -27.12
C TRP A 382 9.63 -4.91 -28.14
N GLY A 383 9.05 -6.10 -27.92
CA GLY A 383 8.08 -6.70 -28.83
C GLY A 383 8.69 -7.60 -29.92
N LYS A 384 10.03 -7.64 -30.07
CA LYS A 384 10.67 -8.71 -30.83
C LYS A 384 10.66 -9.96 -29.96
N SER A 385 9.90 -10.97 -30.37
CA SER A 385 9.85 -12.28 -29.70
C SER A 385 11.26 -12.82 -29.52
N SER A 386 11.55 -13.43 -28.36
CA SER A 386 12.79 -14.14 -28.02
C SER A 386 13.02 -15.44 -28.82
N GLY A 387 12.60 -15.46 -30.08
CA GLY A 387 12.82 -16.55 -31.03
C GLY A 387 13.46 -16.01 -32.30
N GLY A 388 14.78 -16.16 -32.39
CA GLY A 388 15.59 -15.73 -33.54
C GLY A 388 16.93 -15.17 -33.04
N GLY A 389 17.91 -16.06 -32.85
CA GLY A 389 19.29 -15.62 -32.73
C GLY A 389 19.71 -15.00 -34.06
N ASP A 390 20.18 -13.76 -34.01
CA ASP A 390 21.01 -13.19 -35.07
C ASP A 390 22.33 -12.80 -34.41
N ASP A 391 23.29 -13.72 -34.55
CA ASP A 391 24.70 -13.38 -34.72
C ASP A 391 24.81 -12.42 -35.91
N ASP A 392 24.88 -11.11 -35.69
CA ASP A 392 25.53 -10.17 -36.62
C ASP A 392 25.49 -8.73 -36.08
N ASP A 393 26.41 -8.37 -35.19
CA ASP A 393 26.88 -6.96 -35.12
C ASP A 393 28.31 -6.77 -34.59
N ASP A 394 29.18 -7.78 -34.68
CA ASP A 394 30.59 -7.66 -34.26
C ASP A 394 31.60 -7.67 -35.43
N SER A 395 31.13 -7.66 -36.69
CA SER A 395 32.00 -7.71 -37.88
C SER A 395 32.34 -6.34 -38.48
N LYS A 396 31.82 -5.22 -37.97
CA LYS A 396 32.05 -3.87 -38.55
C LYS A 396 32.97 -2.93 -37.76
N ARG A 397 33.66 -3.39 -36.71
CA ARG A 397 34.57 -2.55 -35.91
C ARG A 397 36.07 -2.80 -36.05
N ARG A 398 36.51 -3.63 -37.01
CA ARG A 398 37.95 -3.87 -37.26
C ARG A 398 38.35 -3.71 -38.72
N LYS A 399 38.11 -2.53 -39.30
CA LYS A 399 38.86 -2.01 -40.46
C LYS A 399 38.90 -0.48 -40.40
N LYS A 400 39.65 0.05 -39.44
CA LYS A 400 40.24 1.39 -39.45
C LYS A 400 41.24 1.45 -38.30
N GLU A 401 42.42 0.92 -38.56
CA GLU A 401 43.70 1.32 -37.97
C GLU A 401 44.79 0.92 -38.97
#